data_AF-A0A2M7J726-F1
#
_entry.id   AF-A0A2M7J726-F1
#
_cell.length_a   1.000
_cell.length_b   1.000
_cell.length_c   1.000
_cell.angle_alpha   90.00
_cell.angle_beta   90.00
_cell.angle_gamma   90.00
#
_symmetry.space_group_name_H-M   'P 1'
#
loop_
_entity.id
_entity.type
_entity.pdbx_description
1 polymer ?
#
loop_
_entity_poly.entity_id
_entity_poly.type
_entity_poly.pdbx_seq_one_letter_code
_entity_poly.pdbx_strand_id
1 'polypeptide(L)' 'MQKEIMNVSELAEYIGVSGSKIYKLIRDKKIPASKIGRQYKFSKQVIDSWLKESIITSSNGPLFQPRKNI' A
#
# COMPACT_ATOMS: atom_id res chain seq x y z
N MET A 1 11.33 10.19 -16.04
CA MET A 1 9.97 9.67 -16.33
C MET A 1 9.36 9.18 -15.03
N GLN A 2 8.22 9.75 -14.60
CA GLN A 2 7.55 9.32 -13.36
C GLN A 2 6.77 8.03 -13.64
N LYS A 3 7.05 6.98 -12.87
CA LYS A 3 6.33 5.72 -12.99
C LYS A 3 4.95 5.89 -12.34
N GLU A 4 3.90 5.95 -13.14
CA GLU A 4 2.53 6.17 -12.65
C GLU A 4 1.92 4.93 -12.00
N ILE A 5 2.49 3.75 -12.28
CA ILE A 5 1.97 2.46 -11.82
C ILE A 5 3.05 1.70 -11.04
N MET A 6 2.72 1.32 -9.81
CA MET A 6 3.53 0.49 -8.93
C MET A 6 3.02 -0.95 -8.90
N ASN A 7 3.95 -1.90 -8.71
CA ASN A 7 3.64 -3.26 -8.30
C ASN A 7 3.56 -3.37 -6.75
N VAL A 8 3.28 -4.57 -6.24
CA VAL A 8 3.16 -4.80 -4.77
C VAL A 8 4.46 -4.48 -4.02
N SER A 9 5.62 -4.86 -4.56
CA SER A 9 6.92 -4.59 -3.93
C SER A 9 7.25 -3.10 -3.92
N GLU A 10 7.00 -2.41 -5.03
CA GLU A 10 7.21 -0.96 -5.15
C GLU A 10 6.28 -0.18 -4.22
N LEU A 11 5.02 -0.61 -4.10
CA LEU A 11 4.08 0.00 -3.17
C LEU A 11 4.48 -0.26 -1.70
N ALA A 12 4.95 -1.47 -1.41
CA ALA A 12 5.44 -1.85 -0.09
C ALA A 12 6.62 -0.96 0.34
N GLU A 13 7.58 -0.73 -0.57
CA GLU A 13 8.69 0.21 -0.37
C GLU A 13 8.20 1.66 -0.25
N TYR A 14 7.24 2.06 -1.09
CA TYR A 14 6.70 3.42 -1.10
C TYR A 14 6.00 3.82 0.21
N ILE A 15 5.20 2.92 0.78
CA ILE A 15 4.46 3.15 2.04
C ILE A 15 5.31 2.75 3.27
N GLY A 16 6.38 1.95 3.08
CA GLY A 16 7.21 1.43 4.16
C GLY A 16 6.57 0.26 4.93
N VAL A 17 5.82 -0.60 4.24
CA VAL A 17 5.15 -1.78 4.83
C VAL A 17 5.58 -3.07 4.12
N SER A 18 5.36 -4.23 4.74
CA SER A 18 5.69 -5.51 4.09
C SER A 18 4.73 -5.85 2.95
N GLY A 19 5.23 -6.52 1.91
CA GLY A 19 4.38 -7.03 0.81
C GLY A 19 3.23 -7.93 1.30
N SER A 20 3.46 -8.74 2.33
CA SER A 20 2.41 -9.55 2.98
C SER A 20 1.28 -8.69 3.55
N LYS A 21 1.60 -7.52 4.13
CA LYS A 21 0.60 -6.57 4.63
C LYS A 21 -0.19 -5.96 3.47
N ILE A 22 0.47 -5.61 2.38
CA ILE A 22 -0.22 -5.14 1.16
C ILE A 22 -1.22 -6.19 0.67
N TYR A 23 -0.82 -7.46 0.54
CA TYR A 23 -1.76 -8.53 0.15
C TYR A 23 -2.93 -8.69 1.13
N LYS A 24 -2.71 -8.52 2.43
CA LYS A 24 -3.79 -8.50 3.42
C LYS A 24 -4.75 -7.33 3.19
N LEU A 25 -4.23 -6.13 2.95
CA LEU A 25 -5.04 -4.94 2.66
C LEU A 25 -5.85 -5.11 1.37
N ILE A 26 -5.29 -5.73 0.34
CA ILE A 26 -6.01 -6.05 -0.91
C ILE A 26 -7.16 -7.02 -0.60
N ARG A 27 -6.89 -8.10 0.15
CA ARG A 27 -7.92 -9.09 0.54
C ARG A 27 -9.04 -8.45 1.36
N ASP A 28 -8.67 -7.58 2.29
CA ASP A 28 -9.60 -6.83 3.14
C ASP A 28 -10.28 -5.67 2.38
N LYS A 29 -9.94 -5.43 1.10
CA LYS A 29 -10.39 -4.30 0.26
C LYS A 29 -10.17 -2.93 0.90
N LYS A 30 -9.11 -2.80 1.71
CA LYS A 30 -8.74 -1.57 2.45
C LYS A 30 -7.78 -0.67 1.68
N ILE A 31 -7.30 -1.11 0.52
CA ILE A 31 -6.38 -0.37 -0.34
C ILE A 31 -6.85 -0.45 -1.80
N PRO A 32 -6.82 0.66 -2.57
CA PRO A 32 -7.20 0.63 -3.97
C PRO A 32 -6.17 -0.17 -4.77
N ALA A 33 -6.62 -1.27 -5.39
CA ALA A 33 -5.76 -2.18 -6.15
C ALA A 33 -6.45 -2.64 -7.44
N SER A 34 -5.72 -2.60 -8.55
CA SER A 34 -6.20 -3.11 -9.85
C SER A 34 -5.55 -4.44 -10.16
N LYS A 35 -6.36 -5.49 -10.36
CA LYS A 35 -5.85 -6.80 -10.80
C LYS A 35 -5.68 -6.79 -12.32
N ILE A 36 -4.44 -6.90 -12.78
CA ILE A 36 -4.09 -6.98 -14.20
C ILE A 36 -3.38 -8.31 -14.45
N GLY A 37 -4.10 -9.25 -15.05
CA GLY A 37 -3.65 -10.63 -15.21
C GLY A 37 -3.40 -11.31 -13.85
N ARG A 38 -2.14 -11.69 -13.62
CA ARG A 38 -1.70 -12.35 -12.37
C ARG A 38 -1.14 -11.38 -11.32
N GLN A 39 -1.00 -10.10 -11.66
CA GLN A 39 -0.37 -9.11 -10.79
C GLN A 39 -1.37 -8.07 -10.32
N TYR A 40 -1.10 -7.50 -9.15
CA TYR A 40 -1.76 -6.27 -8.70
C TYR A 40 -0.93 -5.06 -9.10
N LYS A 41 -1.63 -4.03 -9.57
CA LYS A 41 -1.09 -2.75 -9.99
C LYS A 41 -1.77 -1.64 -9.22
N PHE A 42 -0.99 -0.60 -8.92
CA PHE A 42 -1.40 0.51 -8.09
C PHE A 42 -1.04 1.82 -8.78
N SER A 43 -2.03 2.66 -9.04
CA SER A 43 -1.76 4.02 -9.52
C SER A 43 -1.22 4.85 -8.37
N LYS A 44 -0.08 5.53 -8.59
CA LYS A 44 0.53 6.40 -7.58
C LYS A 44 -0.43 7.50 -7.15
N GLN A 45 -1.08 8.17 -8.09
CA GLN A 45 -2.03 9.25 -7.79
C GLN A 45 -3.19 8.77 -6.92
N VAL A 46 -3.71 7.58 -7.20
CA VAL A 46 -4.83 6.99 -6.43
C VAL A 46 -4.37 6.61 -5.02
N ILE A 47 -3.18 6.03 -4.89
CA ILE A 47 -2.60 5.70 -3.58
C ILE A 47 -2.31 6.97 -2.77
N ASP A 48 -1.80 8.02 -3.40
CA ASP A 48 -1.51 9.31 -2.74
C ASP A 48 -2.79 9.93 -2.19
N SER A 49 -3.89 9.93 -2.96
CA SER A 49 -5.20 10.39 -2.49
C SER A 49 -5.73 9.52 -1.35
N TRP A 50 -5.66 8.19 -1.49
CA TRP A 50 -6.09 7.26 -0.44
C TRP A 50 -5.29 7.43 0.85
N LEU A 51 -3.97 7.65 0.77
CA LEU A 51 -3.13 7.91 1.94
C LEU A 51 -3.59 9.19 2.65
N LYS A 52 -3.84 10.27 1.92
CA LYS A 52 -4.35 11.54 2.48
C LYS A 52 -5.67 11.35 3.22
N GLU A 53 -6.61 10.58 2.65
CA GLU A 53 -7.90 10.29 3.28
C GLU A 53 -7.75 9.38 4.52
N SER A 54 -6.86 8.39 4.46
CA SER A 54 -6.63 7.42 5.54
C SER A 54 -5.94 8.01 6.77
N ILE A 55 -5.08 9.02 6.59
CA ILE A 55 -4.42 9.75 7.68
C ILE A 55 -5.44 10.51 8.53
N ILE A 56 -6.49 11.05 7.91
CA ILE A 56 -7.54 11.83 8.59
C ILE A 56 -8.44 10.93 9.46
N THR A 57 -8.49 9.62 9.18
CA THR A 57 -9.41 8.67 9.83
C THR A 57 -8.78 7.87 10.99
N SER A 58 -7.46 7.96 11.22
CA SER A 58 -6.74 7.03 12.10
C SER A 58 -6.15 7.67 13.36
N SER A 59 -7.00 8.09 14.30
CA SER A 59 -6.66 8.23 15.72
C SER A 59 -6.66 6.89 16.50
N ASN A 60 -6.76 5.76 15.79
CA ASN A 60 -6.43 4.42 16.30
C ASN A 60 -5.44 3.76 15.34
N GLY A 61 -4.16 4.12 15.47
CA GLY A 61 -3.09 3.63 14.59
C GLY A 61 -2.86 2.12 14.72
N PRO A 62 -2.35 1.42 13.68
CA PRO A 62 -1.90 0.05 13.84
C PRO A 62 -0.39 -0.09 13.61
N LEU A 63 0.32 -0.38 14.71
CA LEU A 63 1.45 -1.32 14.78
C LEU A 63 2.49 -1.17 13.65
N PHE A 64 3.00 0.03 13.40
CA PHE A 64 4.32 0.18 12.79
C PHE A 64 5.34 -0.42 13.75
N GLN A 65 5.47 -1.74 13.73
CA GLN A 65 6.62 -2.42 14.27
C GLN A 65 7.68 -2.36 13.17
N PRO A 66 8.70 -1.48 13.30
CA PRO A 66 9.87 -1.61 12.43
C PRO A 66 10.34 -3.05 12.55
N ARG A 67 10.55 -3.71 11.42
CA ARG A 67 11.19 -5.02 11.43
C ARG A 67 12.51 -4.86 12.18
N LYS A 68 12.61 -5.50 13.36
CA LYS A 68 13.90 -5.76 14.01
C LYS A 68 14.70 -6.60 13.03
N ASN A 69 15.69 -6.00 12.40
CA ASN A 69 16.81 -6.76 11.87
C ASN A 69 17.65 -7.18 13.09
N ILE A 70 17.79 -8.51 13.25
CA ILE A 70 18.82 -9.15 14.07
C ILE A 70 20.17 -8.90 13.40
#